data_AF-A0A222EQM4-F1
#
_entry.id   AF-A0A222EQM4-F1
#
_cell.length_a   1.000
_cell.length_b   1.000
_cell.length_c   1.000
_cell.angle_alpha   90.00
_cell.angle_beta   90.00
_cell.angle_gamma   90.00
#
_symmetry.space_group_name_H-M   'P 1'
#
loop_
_entity.id
_entity.type
_entity.pdbx_description
1 polymer ?
#
loop_
_entity_poly.entity_id
_entity_poly.type
_entity_poly.pdbx_seq_one_letter_code
_entity_poly.pdbx_strand_id
1 'polypeptide(L)'
;MAAEKKHFQSILDYRPQFENIIDALVPDIQFSYSAIMNNTTIQTYFNMLSMEYYGYEYYQILRLNKLEFKLNDRTLNLTILEMVYNIILQIIDRKWRYSEYIAYDMYILPLRIRKYISAMNYRFIETETSQQKPIFKLVSQETRVIIEEIVDQFQDDRLSNIIGQFRGCAPHEIEQKLILFKNLLAFIYEGKTIVNQRFGLEFSEQFYVDVSALEVIKSDQMTPKDKKFVSRKIDEMFNISILIILLMSDSMKSGIWKKVIEKEKRRIEMEITRKAIDDANRRLQAITQKEEELRKLESKK
;
A
#
# COMPACT_ATOMS: atom_id res chain seq x y z
N MET A 1 -37.42 30.91 23.22
CA MET A 1 -36.51 30.56 22.11
C MET A 1 -35.14 30.30 22.70
N ALA A 2 -34.88 29.04 23.05
CA ALA A 2 -33.60 28.62 23.59
C ALA A 2 -32.73 28.15 22.42
N ALA A 3 -31.62 28.84 22.20
CA ALA A 3 -30.65 28.51 21.17
C ALA A 3 -30.02 27.15 21.48
N GLU A 4 -30.06 26.25 20.50
CA GLU A 4 -29.39 24.97 20.50
C GLU A 4 -27.89 25.17 20.73
N LYS A 5 -27.39 24.63 21.86
CA LYS A 5 -25.96 24.47 22.10
C LYS A 5 -25.42 23.50 21.05
N LYS A 6 -24.70 24.02 20.05
CA LYS A 6 -23.77 23.22 19.25
C LYS A 6 -22.76 22.57 20.22
N HIS A 7 -22.87 21.26 20.41
CA HIS A 7 -21.86 20.50 21.11
C HIS A 7 -20.52 20.63 20.38
N PHE A 8 -19.54 21.17 21.07
CA PHE A 8 -18.13 21.16 20.67
C PHE A 8 -17.65 19.71 20.74
N GLN A 9 -17.38 19.08 19.59
CA GLN A 9 -16.70 17.79 19.53
C GLN A 9 -15.19 18.05 19.54
N SER A 10 -14.48 17.47 20.51
CA SER A 10 -13.05 17.62 20.70
C SER A 10 -12.27 16.95 19.55
N ILE A 11 -11.09 17.45 19.19
CA ILE A 11 -10.17 16.78 18.26
C ILE A 11 -9.73 15.38 18.78
N LEU A 12 -9.89 15.13 20.08
CA LEU A 12 -9.69 13.81 20.70
C LEU A 12 -10.85 12.83 20.45
N ASP A 13 -12.00 13.30 19.94
CA ASP A 13 -13.17 12.47 19.59
C ASP A 13 -13.21 12.12 18.09
N TYR A 14 -12.19 12.48 17.31
CA TYR A 14 -12.08 12.10 15.90
C TYR A 14 -11.69 10.61 15.79
N ARG A 15 -12.60 9.71 16.16
CA ARG A 15 -12.50 8.32 15.69
C ARG A 15 -12.48 8.36 14.16
N PRO A 16 -11.65 7.55 13.50
CA PRO A 16 -11.72 7.40 12.05
C PRO A 16 -13.18 7.19 11.65
N GLN A 17 -13.72 7.96 10.69
CA GLN A 17 -15.09 7.76 10.22
C GLN A 17 -15.31 6.31 9.74
N PHE A 18 -14.23 5.61 9.38
CA PHE A 18 -14.21 4.16 9.11
C PHE A 18 -14.62 3.31 10.30
N GLU A 19 -14.18 3.60 11.53
CA GLU A 19 -14.64 2.89 12.74
C GLU A 19 -16.14 3.09 12.92
N ASN A 20 -16.66 4.31 12.75
CA ASN A 20 -18.10 4.57 12.89
C ASN A 20 -18.92 3.85 11.79
N ILE A 21 -18.40 3.74 10.57
CA ILE A 21 -19.05 3.00 9.47
C ILE A 21 -18.98 1.48 9.71
N ILE A 22 -17.84 0.97 10.18
CA ILE A 22 -17.65 -0.44 10.52
C ILE A 22 -18.55 -0.83 11.70
N ASP A 23 -18.53 -0.04 12.76
CA ASP A 23 -19.34 -0.25 13.97
C ASP A 23 -20.84 -0.22 13.67
N ALA A 24 -21.30 0.57 12.70
CA ALA A 24 -22.70 0.56 12.24
C ALA A 24 -23.02 -0.61 11.30
N LEU A 25 -22.10 -0.98 10.40
CA LEU A 25 -22.34 -2.04 9.41
C LEU A 25 -22.27 -3.45 10.01
N VAL A 26 -21.48 -3.66 11.05
CA VAL A 26 -21.31 -5.00 11.66
C VAL A 26 -22.63 -5.54 12.23
N PRO A 27 -23.39 -4.79 13.05
CA PRO A 27 -24.72 -5.20 13.50
C PRO A 27 -25.69 -5.43 12.34
N ASP A 28 -25.69 -4.56 11.32
CA ASP A 28 -26.58 -4.68 10.16
C ASP A 28 -26.29 -5.93 9.32
N ILE A 29 -25.02 -6.28 9.16
CA ILE A 29 -24.58 -7.50 8.47
C ILE A 29 -24.93 -8.73 9.31
N GLN A 30 -24.69 -8.70 10.62
CA GLN A 30 -25.07 -9.78 11.54
C GLN A 30 -26.57 -10.04 11.54
N PHE A 31 -27.37 -8.98 11.55
CA PHE A 31 -28.82 -9.05 11.53
C PHE A 31 -29.31 -9.71 10.23
N SER A 32 -28.91 -9.18 9.07
CA SER A 32 -29.32 -9.75 7.78
C SER A 32 -28.82 -11.18 7.59
N TYR A 33 -27.57 -11.46 7.98
CA TYR A 33 -27.03 -12.81 7.93
C TYR A 33 -27.85 -13.77 8.80
N SER A 34 -28.18 -13.40 10.03
CA SER A 34 -28.97 -14.23 10.93
C SER A 34 -30.40 -14.44 10.41
N ALA A 35 -31.04 -13.39 9.88
CA ALA A 35 -32.37 -13.47 9.28
C ALA A 35 -32.40 -14.45 8.10
N ILE A 36 -31.39 -14.39 7.22
CA ILE A 36 -31.23 -15.28 6.08
C ILE A 36 -30.95 -16.71 6.54
N MET A 37 -30.00 -16.90 7.46
CA MET A 37 -29.60 -18.22 7.92
C MET A 37 -30.66 -18.87 8.82
N ASN A 38 -31.62 -18.13 9.39
CA ASN A 38 -32.75 -18.73 10.10
C ASN A 38 -33.78 -19.38 9.16
N ASN A 39 -33.67 -19.16 7.85
CA ASN A 39 -34.55 -19.77 6.85
C ASN A 39 -33.99 -21.12 6.36
N THR A 40 -34.73 -22.22 6.60
CA THR A 40 -34.30 -23.59 6.24
C THR A 40 -34.10 -23.80 4.74
N THR A 41 -34.93 -23.18 3.90
CA THR A 41 -34.77 -23.24 2.44
C THR A 41 -33.47 -22.59 2.01
N ILE A 42 -33.15 -21.42 2.57
CA ILE A 42 -31.87 -20.76 2.27
C ILE A 42 -30.68 -21.54 2.81
N GLN A 43 -30.75 -22.10 4.01
CA GLN A 43 -29.69 -22.98 4.53
C GLN A 43 -29.39 -24.13 3.56
N THR A 44 -30.44 -24.73 3.00
CA THR A 44 -30.31 -25.79 1.98
C THR A 44 -29.56 -25.27 0.74
N TYR A 45 -29.94 -24.10 0.24
CA TYR A 45 -29.25 -23.46 -0.89
C TYR A 45 -27.78 -23.14 -0.59
N PHE A 46 -27.50 -22.68 0.62
CA PHE A 46 -26.13 -22.42 1.10
C PHE A 46 -25.28 -23.69 1.08
N ASN A 47 -25.80 -24.81 1.58
CA ASN A 47 -25.06 -26.07 1.56
C ASN A 47 -24.85 -26.59 0.13
N MET A 48 -25.87 -26.52 -0.73
CA MET A 48 -25.76 -26.96 -2.13
C MET A 48 -24.73 -26.15 -2.91
N LEU A 49 -24.81 -24.82 -2.86
CA LEU A 49 -23.86 -23.94 -3.54
C LEU A 49 -22.47 -24.04 -2.92
N SER A 50 -22.38 -24.19 -1.60
CA SER A 50 -21.08 -24.37 -0.96
C SER A 50 -20.40 -25.65 -1.41
N MET A 51 -21.15 -26.76 -1.51
CA MET A 51 -20.63 -28.02 -2.01
C MET A 51 -20.20 -27.90 -3.48
N GLU A 52 -20.98 -27.17 -4.27
CA GLU A 52 -20.72 -26.94 -5.68
C GLU A 52 -19.44 -26.11 -5.94
N TYR A 53 -19.19 -25.07 -5.13
CA TYR A 53 -18.08 -24.12 -5.34
C TYR A 53 -16.84 -24.42 -4.48
N TYR A 54 -17.00 -25.02 -3.30
CA TYR A 54 -15.93 -25.23 -2.31
C TYR A 54 -15.75 -26.70 -1.91
N GLY A 55 -16.54 -27.63 -2.47
CA GLY A 55 -16.38 -29.07 -2.26
C GLY A 55 -16.92 -29.62 -0.94
N TYR A 56 -17.46 -28.76 -0.07
CA TYR A 56 -18.03 -29.14 1.22
C TYR A 56 -19.26 -28.30 1.55
N GLU A 57 -20.16 -28.84 2.38
CA GLU A 57 -21.30 -28.08 2.91
C GLU A 57 -20.83 -26.88 3.72
N TYR A 58 -21.59 -25.79 3.68
CA TYR A 58 -21.22 -24.52 4.28
C TYR A 58 -20.90 -24.66 5.77
N TYR A 59 -21.79 -25.28 6.54
CA TYR A 59 -21.57 -25.48 7.98
C TYR A 59 -20.46 -26.46 8.31
N GLN A 60 -20.18 -27.42 7.43
CA GLN A 60 -19.04 -28.33 7.58
C GLN A 60 -17.72 -27.58 7.40
N ILE A 61 -17.63 -26.67 6.42
CA ILE A 61 -16.44 -25.80 6.23
C ILE A 61 -16.20 -24.97 7.48
N LEU A 62 -17.25 -24.34 8.03
CA LEU A 62 -17.13 -23.55 9.25
C LEU A 62 -16.58 -24.40 10.41
N ARG A 63 -17.15 -25.59 10.62
CA ARG A 63 -16.76 -26.48 11.73
C ARG A 63 -15.35 -27.03 11.58
N LEU A 64 -14.98 -27.53 10.40
CA LEU A 64 -13.68 -28.15 10.14
C LEU A 64 -12.54 -27.14 10.31
N ASN A 65 -12.77 -25.90 9.89
CA ASN A 65 -11.76 -24.83 9.94
C ASN A 65 -11.86 -23.97 11.21
N LYS A 66 -12.74 -24.33 12.16
CA LYS A 66 -13.02 -23.56 13.39
C LYS A 66 -13.30 -22.08 13.10
N LEU A 67 -14.07 -21.82 12.04
CA LEU A 67 -14.45 -20.48 11.63
C LEU A 67 -15.77 -20.10 12.29
N GLU A 68 -15.78 -18.92 12.90
CA GLU A 68 -16.98 -18.28 13.44
C GLU A 68 -17.29 -17.03 12.63
N PHE A 69 -18.58 -16.77 12.35
CA PHE A 69 -19.03 -15.59 11.57
C PHE A 69 -18.49 -14.27 12.16
N LYS A 70 -18.40 -14.24 13.48
CA LYS A 70 -17.99 -13.10 14.29
C LYS A 70 -16.67 -13.43 14.97
N LEU A 71 -15.71 -12.52 14.88
CA LEU A 71 -14.44 -12.62 15.63
C LEU A 71 -14.55 -11.88 16.98
N ASN A 72 -15.22 -10.72 16.99
CA ASN A 72 -15.63 -9.99 18.18
C ASN A 72 -16.84 -9.07 17.87
N ASP A 73 -17.31 -8.28 18.85
CA ASP A 73 -18.46 -7.37 18.67
C ASP A 73 -18.33 -6.37 17.52
N ARG A 74 -17.11 -6.07 17.07
CA ARG A 74 -16.81 -5.05 16.05
C ARG A 74 -16.22 -5.62 14.76
N THR A 75 -15.93 -6.92 14.67
CA THR A 75 -15.27 -7.51 13.50
C THR A 75 -15.90 -8.82 13.05
N LEU A 76 -15.96 -8.98 11.73
CA LEU A 76 -16.53 -10.13 11.05
C LEU A 76 -15.44 -10.92 10.34
N ASN A 77 -15.65 -12.23 10.20
CA ASN A 77 -14.71 -13.11 9.54
C ASN A 77 -14.77 -12.93 8.01
N LEU A 78 -13.70 -12.38 7.43
CA LEU A 78 -13.62 -12.06 6.00
C LEU A 78 -13.80 -13.27 5.09
N THR A 79 -13.29 -14.45 5.48
CA THR A 79 -13.47 -15.70 4.73
C THR A 79 -14.93 -16.08 4.65
N ILE A 80 -15.66 -15.94 5.76
CA ILE A 80 -17.10 -16.22 5.76
C ILE A 80 -17.86 -15.18 4.93
N LEU A 81 -17.49 -13.89 5.01
CA LEU A 81 -18.10 -12.86 4.19
C LEU A 81 -17.91 -13.10 2.69
N GLU A 82 -16.73 -13.55 2.26
CA GLU A 82 -16.48 -13.97 0.88
C GLU A 82 -17.41 -15.12 0.47
N MET A 83 -17.51 -16.17 1.28
CA MET A 83 -18.38 -17.32 0.99
C MET A 83 -19.86 -16.92 0.91
N VAL A 84 -20.34 -16.18 1.91
CA VAL A 84 -21.72 -15.70 2.01
C VAL A 84 -22.06 -14.82 0.81
N TYR A 85 -21.17 -13.90 0.45
CA TYR A 85 -21.33 -13.01 -0.69
C TYR A 85 -21.49 -13.80 -2.01
N ASN A 86 -20.59 -14.76 -2.26
CA ASN A 86 -20.65 -15.59 -3.46
C ASN A 86 -21.91 -16.45 -3.54
N ILE A 87 -22.27 -17.10 -2.44
CA ILE A 87 -23.46 -17.96 -2.36
C ILE A 87 -24.73 -17.14 -2.60
N ILE A 88 -24.89 -16.00 -1.93
CA ILE A 88 -26.09 -15.16 -2.08
C ILE A 88 -26.22 -14.64 -3.51
N LEU A 89 -25.13 -14.22 -4.14
CA LEU A 89 -25.17 -13.81 -5.54
C LEU A 89 -25.63 -14.95 -6.44
N GLN A 90 -25.18 -16.18 -6.22
CA GLN A 90 -25.62 -17.34 -6.99
C GLN A 90 -27.10 -17.67 -6.76
N ILE A 91 -27.61 -17.51 -5.54
CA ILE A 91 -29.06 -17.68 -5.26
C ILE A 91 -29.88 -16.66 -6.05
N ILE A 92 -29.44 -15.39 -6.06
CA ILE A 92 -30.11 -14.31 -6.79
C ILE A 92 -30.03 -14.52 -8.30
N ASP A 93 -28.85 -14.84 -8.83
CA ASP A 93 -28.59 -15.02 -10.27
C ASP A 93 -29.40 -16.19 -10.84
N ARG A 94 -29.46 -17.31 -10.09
CA ARG A 94 -30.28 -18.49 -10.43
C ARG A 94 -31.77 -18.29 -10.18
N LYS A 95 -32.19 -17.14 -9.64
CA LYS A 95 -33.58 -16.77 -9.33
C LYS A 95 -34.31 -17.84 -8.50
N TRP A 96 -33.61 -18.41 -7.52
CA TRP A 96 -34.20 -19.41 -6.64
C TRP A 96 -35.28 -18.80 -5.76
N ARG A 97 -36.33 -19.58 -5.45
CA ARG A 97 -37.49 -19.08 -4.72
C ARG A 97 -37.20 -19.05 -3.23
N TYR A 98 -37.48 -17.92 -2.61
CA TYR A 98 -37.42 -17.73 -1.17
C TYR A 98 -38.52 -16.78 -0.71
N SER A 99 -38.79 -16.76 0.59
CA SER A 99 -39.87 -15.94 1.17
C SER A 99 -39.62 -14.46 0.90
N GLU A 100 -40.69 -13.72 0.60
CA GLU A 100 -40.66 -12.26 0.44
C GLU A 100 -40.12 -11.56 1.69
N TYR A 101 -40.33 -12.15 2.88
CA TYR A 101 -39.87 -11.61 4.15
C TYR A 101 -38.33 -11.46 4.21
N ILE A 102 -37.58 -12.37 3.59
CA ILE A 102 -36.11 -12.32 3.54
C ILE A 102 -35.57 -11.73 2.25
N ALA A 103 -36.44 -11.35 1.30
CA ALA A 103 -36.01 -10.88 0.00
C ALA A 103 -35.19 -9.59 0.10
N TYR A 104 -35.61 -8.67 0.97
CA TYR A 104 -34.84 -7.45 1.24
C TYR A 104 -33.44 -7.77 1.74
N ASP A 105 -33.32 -8.66 2.73
CA ASP A 105 -32.02 -9.05 3.31
C ASP A 105 -31.11 -9.72 2.27
N MET A 106 -31.68 -10.59 1.42
CA MET A 106 -30.94 -11.25 0.34
C MET A 106 -30.31 -10.25 -0.64
N TYR A 107 -31.02 -9.17 -0.99
CA TYR A 107 -30.49 -8.14 -1.89
C TYR A 107 -29.54 -7.15 -1.20
N ILE A 108 -29.83 -6.75 0.04
CA ILE A 108 -29.06 -5.71 0.73
C ILE A 108 -27.75 -6.25 1.32
N LEU A 109 -27.72 -7.54 1.72
CA LEU A 109 -26.56 -8.12 2.38
C LEU A 109 -25.29 -8.07 1.49
N PRO A 110 -25.30 -8.46 0.20
CA PRO A 110 -24.14 -8.30 -0.67
C PRO A 110 -23.63 -6.86 -0.78
N LEU A 111 -24.54 -5.88 -0.78
CA LEU A 111 -24.19 -4.45 -0.82
C LEU A 111 -23.54 -4.00 0.49
N ARG A 112 -24.06 -4.46 1.64
CA ARG A 112 -23.48 -4.20 2.96
C ARG A 112 -22.11 -4.85 3.10
N ILE A 113 -21.96 -6.10 2.67
CA ILE A 113 -20.67 -6.80 2.64
C ILE A 113 -19.67 -6.01 1.78
N ARG A 114 -20.05 -5.59 0.56
CA ARG A 114 -19.18 -4.76 -0.30
C ARG A 114 -18.74 -3.45 0.36
N LYS A 115 -19.66 -2.75 1.02
CA LYS A 115 -19.33 -1.52 1.77
C LYS A 115 -18.40 -1.81 2.94
N TYR A 116 -18.66 -2.87 3.69
CA TYR A 116 -17.85 -3.29 4.82
C TYR A 116 -16.43 -3.68 4.40
N ILE A 117 -16.28 -4.56 3.41
CA ILE A 117 -14.95 -4.96 2.95
C ILE A 117 -14.19 -3.78 2.32
N SER A 118 -14.89 -2.86 1.64
CA SER A 118 -14.27 -1.66 1.10
C SER A 118 -13.80 -0.72 2.21
N ALA A 119 -14.55 -0.59 3.30
CA ALA A 119 -14.11 0.13 4.50
C ALA A 119 -12.92 -0.58 5.19
N MET A 120 -12.86 -1.91 5.07
CA MET A 120 -11.72 -2.72 5.46
C MET A 120 -10.58 -2.71 4.41
N ASN A 121 -10.71 -1.97 3.31
CA ASN A 121 -9.76 -1.86 2.19
C ASN A 121 -9.46 -3.20 1.48
N TYR A 122 -10.49 -4.03 1.35
CA TYR A 122 -10.51 -5.19 0.45
C TYR A 122 -11.40 -4.88 -0.76
N ARG A 123 -11.25 -5.64 -1.82
CA ARG A 123 -12.17 -5.65 -2.97
C ARG A 123 -12.41 -7.07 -3.43
N PHE A 124 -13.57 -7.29 -4.02
CA PHE A 124 -13.82 -8.52 -4.77
C PHE A 124 -13.27 -8.38 -6.18
N ILE A 125 -12.50 -9.37 -6.61
CA ILE A 125 -12.10 -9.56 -8.00
C ILE A 125 -12.76 -10.83 -8.50
N GLU A 126 -13.33 -10.77 -9.70
CA GLU A 126 -13.86 -11.95 -10.37
C GLU A 126 -12.72 -12.85 -10.83
N THR A 127 -12.82 -14.13 -10.49
CA THR A 127 -11.87 -15.18 -10.83
C THR A 127 -12.64 -16.47 -11.10
N GLU A 128 -11.94 -17.56 -11.41
CA GLU A 128 -12.55 -18.85 -11.71
C GLU A 128 -12.11 -19.91 -10.70
N THR A 129 -13.04 -20.81 -10.35
CA THR A 129 -12.71 -22.01 -9.57
C THR A 129 -11.94 -23.02 -10.44
N SER A 130 -11.42 -24.09 -9.83
CA SER A 130 -10.80 -25.21 -10.56
C SER A 130 -11.73 -25.89 -11.57
N GLN A 131 -13.04 -25.66 -11.46
CA GLN A 131 -14.07 -26.14 -12.38
C GLN A 131 -14.52 -25.05 -13.38
N GLN A 132 -13.75 -23.97 -13.55
CA GLN A 132 -14.05 -22.84 -14.45
C GLN A 132 -15.36 -22.12 -14.12
N LYS A 133 -15.80 -22.13 -12.85
CA LYS A 133 -16.99 -21.37 -12.43
C LYS A 133 -16.58 -19.99 -11.94
N PRO A 134 -17.28 -18.91 -12.33
CA PRO A 134 -16.97 -17.57 -11.88
C PRO A 134 -17.24 -17.44 -10.38
N ILE A 135 -16.28 -16.85 -9.67
CA ILE A 135 -16.34 -16.59 -8.23
C ILE A 135 -15.66 -15.25 -7.92
N PHE A 136 -16.17 -14.53 -6.94
CA PHE A 136 -15.54 -13.30 -6.46
C PHE A 136 -14.59 -13.60 -5.32
N LYS A 137 -13.30 -13.48 -5.57
CA LYS A 137 -12.28 -13.65 -4.54
C LYS A 137 -12.01 -12.32 -3.85
N LEU A 138 -12.00 -12.34 -2.52
CA LEU A 138 -11.62 -11.19 -1.74
C LEU A 138 -10.12 -11.03 -1.82
N VAL A 139 -9.68 -9.88 -2.31
CA VAL A 139 -8.28 -9.51 -2.31
C VAL A 139 -8.12 -8.20 -1.56
N SER A 140 -7.02 -8.06 -0.84
CA SER A 140 -6.63 -6.77 -0.29
C SER A 140 -6.44 -5.77 -1.42
N GLN A 141 -6.92 -4.54 -1.24
CA GLN A 141 -6.47 -3.45 -2.09
C GLN A 141 -4.98 -3.25 -1.80
N GLU A 142 -4.14 -3.42 -2.84
CA GLU A 142 -2.68 -3.58 -2.77
C GLU A 142 -1.96 -2.49 -1.97
N THR A 143 -2.61 -1.36 -1.71
CA THR A 143 -2.10 -0.27 -0.89
C THR A 143 -2.21 -0.49 0.63
N ARG A 144 -3.02 -1.42 1.14
CA ARG A 144 -3.16 -1.68 2.60
C ARG A 144 -2.45 -2.93 3.09
N VAL A 145 -2.39 -4.05 2.36
CA VAL A 145 -1.64 -5.24 2.82
C VAL A 145 -0.15 -4.93 2.92
N ILE A 146 0.38 -4.14 1.99
CA ILE A 146 1.71 -3.56 2.12
C ILE A 146 1.79 -2.78 3.45
N ILE A 147 0.82 -1.90 3.77
CA ILE A 147 0.84 -1.05 4.98
C ILE A 147 0.60 -1.81 6.30
N GLU A 148 -0.25 -2.81 6.36
CA GLU A 148 -0.48 -3.61 7.58
C GLU A 148 0.70 -4.54 7.83
N GLU A 149 1.30 -5.15 6.80
CA GLU A 149 2.58 -5.86 6.94
C GLU A 149 3.71 -4.90 7.36
N ILE A 150 3.68 -3.65 6.91
CA ILE A 150 4.65 -2.62 7.34
C ILE A 150 4.44 -2.19 8.79
N VAL A 151 3.20 -1.92 9.19
CA VAL A 151 2.85 -1.43 10.54
C VAL A 151 3.04 -2.54 11.57
N ASP A 152 2.65 -3.78 11.26
CA ASP A 152 2.87 -4.92 12.16
C ASP A 152 4.36 -5.32 12.25
N GLN A 153 5.14 -5.10 11.19
CA GLN A 153 6.58 -5.36 11.24
C GLN A 153 7.39 -4.22 11.85
N PHE A 154 6.88 -2.98 11.92
CA PHE A 154 7.61 -1.81 12.44
C PHE A 154 6.87 -1.11 13.58
N GLN A 155 7.33 -1.35 14.79
CA GLN A 155 6.91 -0.66 16.01
C GLN A 155 7.45 0.79 16.12
N ASP A 156 7.60 1.52 15.00
CA ASP A 156 8.00 2.93 15.05
C ASP A 156 6.78 3.82 14.79
N ASP A 157 6.07 4.13 15.87
CA ASP A 157 4.87 4.98 15.89
C ASP A 157 5.07 6.31 15.15
N ARG A 158 6.32 6.81 15.04
CA ARG A 158 6.62 8.07 14.34
C ARG A 158 6.43 7.95 12.84
N LEU A 159 6.89 6.87 12.21
CA LEU A 159 6.78 6.68 10.75
C LEU A 159 5.31 6.49 10.36
N SER A 160 4.60 5.66 11.11
CA SER A 160 3.16 5.41 10.94
C SER A 160 2.34 6.71 11.07
N ASN A 161 2.69 7.56 12.05
CA ASN A 161 2.07 8.88 12.21
C ASN A 161 2.38 9.83 11.04
N ILE A 162 3.62 9.87 10.54
CA ILE A 162 3.96 10.72 9.38
C ILE A 162 3.19 10.27 8.13
N ILE A 163 3.07 8.96 7.91
CA ILE A 163 2.30 8.41 6.78
C ILE A 163 0.82 8.74 6.90
N GLY A 164 0.24 8.53 8.09
CA GLY A 164 -1.16 8.86 8.36
C GLY A 164 -1.45 10.34 8.14
N GLN A 165 -0.61 11.23 8.68
CA GLN A 165 -0.75 12.67 8.53
C GLN A 165 -0.58 13.11 7.07
N PHE A 166 0.39 12.57 6.34
CA PHE A 166 0.64 12.98 4.95
C PHE A 166 -0.54 12.62 4.03
N ARG A 167 -1.15 11.46 4.24
CA ARG A 167 -2.33 11.02 3.47
C ARG A 167 -3.63 11.67 3.92
N GLY A 168 -3.72 12.09 5.18
CA GLY A 168 -4.84 12.87 5.70
C GLY A 168 -4.86 14.31 5.22
N CYS A 169 -3.73 14.83 4.71
CA CYS A 169 -3.66 16.18 4.17
C CYS A 169 -4.55 16.34 2.93
N ALA A 170 -5.40 17.36 2.95
CA ALA A 170 -6.22 17.73 1.82
C ALA A 170 -5.34 18.19 0.63
N PRO A 171 -5.82 18.14 -0.62
CA PRO A 171 -5.02 18.48 -1.80
C PRO A 171 -4.43 19.90 -1.80
N HIS A 172 -5.05 20.83 -1.06
CA HIS A 172 -4.61 22.21 -0.93
C HIS A 172 -3.59 22.44 0.20
N GLU A 173 -3.38 21.46 1.09
CA GLU A 173 -2.44 21.53 2.23
C GLU A 173 -1.02 21.17 1.80
N ILE A 174 -0.55 21.78 0.72
CA ILE A 174 0.73 21.50 0.06
C ILE A 174 1.91 21.74 1.03
N GLU A 175 1.80 22.75 1.88
CA GLU A 175 2.85 23.14 2.84
C GLU A 175 3.04 22.07 3.92
N GLN A 176 1.92 21.53 4.42
CA GLN A 176 1.93 20.45 5.40
C GLN A 176 2.46 19.15 4.80
N LYS A 177 2.05 18.81 3.57
CA LYS A 177 2.61 17.66 2.83
C LYS A 177 4.13 17.79 2.69
N LEU A 178 4.62 18.97 2.32
CA LEU A 178 6.06 19.20 2.18
C LEU A 178 6.80 19.03 3.51
N ILE A 179 6.27 19.56 4.63
CA ILE A 179 6.85 19.39 5.96
C ILE A 179 6.94 17.91 6.34
N LEU A 180 5.86 17.16 6.13
CA LEU A 180 5.80 15.74 6.46
C LEU A 180 6.75 14.90 5.59
N PHE A 181 6.88 15.24 4.31
CA PHE A 181 7.89 14.63 3.43
C PHE A 181 9.32 14.91 3.92
N LYS A 182 9.60 16.15 4.34
CA LYS A 182 10.93 16.52 4.85
C LYS A 182 11.35 15.74 6.09
N ASN A 183 10.40 15.34 6.92
CA ASN A 183 10.66 14.49 8.10
C ASN A 183 11.19 13.10 7.73
N LEU A 184 11.04 12.67 6.47
CA LEU A 184 11.53 11.38 5.97
C LEU A 184 12.91 11.45 5.31
N LEU A 185 13.44 12.65 5.04
CA LEU A 185 14.66 12.84 4.22
C LEU A 185 15.87 12.08 4.74
N ALA A 186 16.09 12.05 6.06
CA ALA A 186 17.20 11.32 6.65
C ALA A 186 17.18 9.83 6.26
N PHE A 187 16.01 9.19 6.35
CA PHE A 187 15.83 7.78 5.97
C PHE A 187 15.91 7.58 4.46
N ILE A 188 15.39 8.53 3.68
CA ILE A 188 15.45 8.48 2.20
C ILE A 188 16.90 8.52 1.74
N TYR A 189 17.73 9.40 2.30
CA TYR A 189 19.16 9.48 1.95
C TYR A 189 19.95 8.25 2.40
N GLU A 190 19.63 7.69 3.56
CA GLU A 190 20.22 6.43 4.03
C GLU A 190 19.89 5.25 3.09
N GLY A 191 18.67 5.24 2.53
CA GLY A 191 18.21 4.22 1.59
C GLY A 191 18.86 4.25 0.20
N LYS A 192 19.66 5.28 -0.14
CA LYS A 192 20.24 5.49 -1.49
C LYS A 192 20.98 4.27 -2.03
N THR A 193 21.69 3.57 -1.17
CA THR A 193 22.42 2.35 -1.53
C THR A 193 21.49 1.26 -2.06
N ILE A 194 20.33 1.06 -1.42
CA ILE A 194 19.33 0.10 -1.91
C ILE A 194 18.73 0.55 -3.24
N VAL A 195 18.50 1.86 -3.39
CA VAL A 195 17.93 2.40 -4.62
C VAL A 195 18.84 2.07 -5.80
N ASN A 196 20.13 2.38 -5.66
CA ASN A 196 21.15 2.09 -6.66
C ASN A 196 21.20 0.61 -7.05
N GLN A 197 21.08 -0.30 -6.07
CA GLN A 197 21.22 -1.73 -6.30
C GLN A 197 19.97 -2.39 -6.85
N ARG A 198 18.78 -1.94 -6.45
CA ARG A 198 17.50 -2.56 -6.81
C ARG A 198 16.84 -1.95 -8.02
N PHE A 199 16.99 -0.63 -8.21
CA PHE A 199 16.32 0.12 -9.26
C PHE A 199 17.29 0.70 -10.31
N GLY A 200 18.60 0.64 -10.05
CA GLY A 200 19.64 1.11 -10.96
C GLY A 200 20.03 2.58 -10.74
N LEU A 201 21.14 2.97 -11.37
CA LEU A 201 21.75 4.29 -11.20
C LEU A 201 20.91 5.42 -11.82
N GLU A 202 20.41 5.22 -13.05
CA GLU A 202 19.63 6.25 -13.76
C GLU A 202 18.36 6.64 -12.99
N PHE A 203 17.63 5.64 -12.47
CA PHE A 203 16.46 5.89 -11.63
C PHE A 203 16.83 6.61 -10.34
N SER A 204 17.89 6.14 -9.67
CA SER A 204 18.35 6.74 -8.42
C SER A 204 18.74 8.21 -8.60
N GLU A 205 19.53 8.54 -9.62
CA GLU A 205 19.93 9.92 -9.91
C GLU A 205 18.72 10.82 -10.14
N GLN A 206 17.78 10.41 -10.99
CA GLN A 206 16.58 11.19 -11.26
C GLN A 206 15.70 11.37 -10.01
N PHE A 207 15.54 10.32 -9.21
CA PHE A 207 14.79 10.37 -7.96
C PHE A 207 15.41 11.35 -6.96
N TYR A 208 16.72 11.26 -6.71
CA TYR A 208 17.38 12.14 -5.75
C TYR A 208 17.50 13.60 -6.23
N VAL A 209 17.46 13.85 -7.54
CA VAL A 209 17.30 15.21 -8.08
C VAL A 209 15.95 15.80 -7.68
N ASP A 210 14.85 15.05 -7.85
CA ASP A 210 13.51 15.51 -7.48
C ASP A 210 13.36 15.65 -5.95
N VAL A 211 13.95 14.74 -5.16
CA VAL A 211 14.00 14.83 -3.68
C VAL A 211 14.76 16.09 -3.23
N SER A 212 15.94 16.35 -3.80
CA SER A 212 16.74 17.54 -3.48
C SER A 212 16.02 18.83 -3.85
N ALA A 213 15.32 18.85 -4.99
CA ALA A 213 14.51 19.99 -5.39
C ALA A 213 13.39 20.28 -4.38
N LEU A 214 12.74 19.25 -3.83
CA LEU A 214 11.71 19.40 -2.77
C LEU A 214 12.32 19.81 -1.42
N GLU A 215 13.52 19.33 -1.09
CA GLU A 215 14.21 19.66 0.17
C GLU A 215 14.53 21.16 0.29
N VAL A 216 15.00 21.79 -0.79
CA VAL A 216 15.43 23.19 -0.80
C VAL A 216 14.26 24.17 -0.65
N ILE A 217 13.04 23.78 -1.04
CA ILE A 217 11.86 24.64 -0.99
C ILE A 217 11.45 24.89 0.46
N LYS A 218 11.46 26.14 0.91
CA LYS A 218 10.99 26.51 2.26
C LYS A 218 9.46 26.47 2.33
N SER A 219 8.92 25.64 3.23
CA SER A 219 7.47 25.40 3.32
C SER A 219 6.66 26.66 3.63
N ASP A 220 7.25 27.58 4.39
CA ASP A 220 6.69 28.87 4.83
C ASP A 220 6.87 30.01 3.81
N GLN A 221 7.65 29.80 2.74
CA GLN A 221 8.02 30.82 1.75
C GLN A 221 7.86 30.32 0.30
N MET A 222 6.80 29.56 0.03
CA MET A 222 6.56 29.01 -1.31
C MET A 222 6.02 30.05 -2.30
N THR A 223 6.73 30.23 -3.41
CA THR A 223 6.22 30.99 -4.55
C THR A 223 5.10 30.20 -5.26
N PRO A 224 4.25 30.84 -6.10
CA PRO A 224 3.24 30.13 -6.88
C PRO A 224 3.82 29.04 -7.79
N LYS A 225 5.06 29.23 -8.28
CA LYS A 225 5.79 28.23 -9.06
C LYS A 225 6.15 27.01 -8.21
N ASP A 226 6.59 27.22 -6.98
CA ASP A 226 6.94 26.15 -6.03
C ASP A 226 5.70 25.35 -5.64
N LYS A 227 4.58 26.01 -5.33
CA LYS A 227 3.32 25.31 -5.00
C LYS A 227 2.86 24.39 -6.13
N LYS A 228 2.98 24.84 -7.39
CA LYS A 228 2.66 24.03 -8.57
C LYS A 228 3.61 22.84 -8.75
N PHE A 229 4.91 23.04 -8.49
CA PHE A 229 5.90 21.97 -8.55
C PHE A 229 5.66 20.92 -7.46
N VAL A 230 5.53 21.35 -6.20
CA VAL A 230 5.29 20.48 -5.04
C VAL A 230 4.00 19.69 -5.24
N SER A 231 2.89 20.35 -5.59
CA SER A 231 1.60 19.66 -5.85
C SER A 231 1.71 18.57 -6.91
N ARG A 232 2.57 18.72 -7.92
CA ARG A 232 2.73 17.73 -8.99
C ARG A 232 3.59 16.53 -8.56
N LYS A 233 4.58 16.75 -7.70
CA LYS A 233 5.65 15.79 -7.43
C LYS A 233 5.60 15.15 -6.05
N ILE A 234 5.04 15.82 -5.05
CA ILE A 234 5.17 15.42 -3.65
C ILE A 234 4.55 14.06 -3.35
N ASP A 235 3.39 13.75 -3.92
CA ASP A 235 2.70 12.47 -3.66
C ASP A 235 3.44 11.29 -4.28
N GLU A 236 3.98 11.45 -5.50
CA GLU A 236 4.80 10.45 -6.17
C GLU A 236 6.11 10.21 -5.39
N MET A 237 6.81 11.29 -5.05
CA MET A 237 8.08 11.21 -4.31
C MET A 237 7.87 10.61 -2.91
N PHE A 238 6.76 10.95 -2.24
CA PHE A 238 6.41 10.37 -0.96
C PHE A 238 6.19 8.85 -1.06
N ASN A 239 5.42 8.38 -2.03
CA ASN A 239 5.15 6.96 -2.20
C ASN A 239 6.43 6.16 -2.51
N ILE A 240 7.29 6.67 -3.39
CA ILE A 240 8.59 6.05 -3.69
C ILE A 240 9.48 6.04 -2.44
N SER A 241 9.50 7.14 -1.69
CA SER A 241 10.28 7.26 -0.45
C SER A 241 9.86 6.24 0.60
N ILE A 242 8.56 6.00 0.76
CA ILE A 242 8.07 4.95 1.65
C ILE A 242 8.59 3.59 1.19
N LEU A 243 8.46 3.22 -0.08
CA LEU A 243 8.99 1.95 -0.60
C LEU A 243 10.49 1.74 -0.28
N ILE A 244 11.29 2.80 -0.39
CA ILE A 244 12.73 2.75 -0.09
C ILE A 244 12.98 2.47 1.40
N ILE A 245 12.28 3.17 2.28
CA ILE A 245 12.40 3.02 3.74
C ILE A 245 12.07 1.58 4.16
N LEU A 246 11.10 0.96 3.49
CA LEU A 246 10.69 -0.41 3.76
C LEU A 246 11.71 -1.43 3.33
N LEU A 247 12.20 -1.31 2.10
CA LEU A 247 13.26 -2.17 1.58
C LEU A 247 14.53 -2.09 2.44
N MET A 248 14.84 -0.89 2.94
CA MET A 248 15.93 -0.66 3.87
C MET A 248 15.75 -1.44 5.16
N SER A 249 14.59 -1.35 5.79
CA SER A 249 14.35 -2.08 7.03
C SER A 249 14.24 -3.57 6.86
N ASP A 250 13.63 -4.08 5.79
CA ASP A 250 13.60 -5.51 5.50
C ASP A 250 15.04 -6.04 5.35
N SER A 251 15.91 -5.26 4.69
CA SER A 251 17.34 -5.56 4.61
C SER A 251 18.04 -5.50 5.97
N MET A 252 17.64 -4.60 6.87
CA MET A 252 18.16 -4.52 8.24
C MET A 252 17.71 -5.71 9.09
N LYS A 253 16.43 -6.08 9.06
CA LYS A 253 15.85 -7.20 9.81
C LYS A 253 16.40 -8.56 9.38
N SER A 254 16.57 -8.75 8.07
CA SER A 254 17.22 -9.94 7.51
C SER A 254 18.74 -9.99 7.79
N GLY A 255 19.32 -8.93 8.36
CA GLY A 255 20.76 -8.84 8.65
C GLY A 255 21.64 -8.67 7.41
N ILE A 256 21.04 -8.42 6.24
CA ILE A 256 21.75 -8.31 4.95
C ILE A 256 22.22 -6.88 4.68
N TRP A 257 21.71 -5.89 5.42
CA TRP A 257 22.02 -4.47 5.25
C TRP A 257 23.52 -4.14 5.23
N LYS A 258 24.29 -4.74 6.15
CA LYS A 258 25.77 -4.57 6.16
C LYS A 258 26.41 -5.03 4.85
N LYS A 259 25.96 -6.17 4.30
CA LYS A 259 26.46 -6.70 3.03
C LYS A 259 26.08 -5.80 1.86
N VAL A 260 24.87 -5.23 1.89
CA VAL A 260 24.38 -4.28 0.88
C VAL A 260 25.24 -3.01 0.86
N ILE A 261 25.52 -2.44 2.03
CA ILE A 261 26.40 -1.28 2.17
C ILE A 261 27.83 -1.60 1.70
N GLU A 262 28.39 -2.72 2.13
CA GLU A 262 29.76 -3.12 1.74
C GLU A 262 29.89 -3.36 0.23
N LYS A 263 28.89 -4.00 -0.39
CA LYS A 263 28.86 -4.21 -1.84
C LYS A 263 28.84 -2.88 -2.60
N GLU A 264 28.11 -1.89 -2.10
CA GLU A 264 28.07 -0.56 -2.71
C GLU A 264 29.38 0.19 -2.53
N LYS A 265 29.99 0.14 -1.34
CA LYS A 265 31.32 0.72 -1.09
C LYS A 265 32.35 0.16 -2.08
N ARG A 266 32.38 -1.17 -2.25
CA ARG A 266 33.25 -1.82 -3.24
C ARG A 266 32.95 -1.36 -4.67
N ARG A 267 31.68 -1.17 -5.04
CA ARG A 267 31.31 -0.65 -6.35
C ARG A 267 31.86 0.76 -6.57
N ILE A 268 31.68 1.66 -5.60
CA ILE A 268 32.17 3.04 -5.63
C ILE A 268 33.70 3.07 -5.71
N GLU A 269 34.39 2.26 -4.91
CA GLU A 269 35.86 2.13 -4.94
C GLU A 269 36.37 1.65 -6.30
N MET A 270 35.71 0.65 -6.91
CA MET A 270 36.05 0.19 -8.26
C MET A 270 35.82 1.28 -9.31
N GLU A 271 34.74 2.06 -9.19
CA GLU A 271 34.43 3.14 -10.12
C GLU A 271 35.43 4.30 -10.03
N ILE A 272 35.81 4.70 -8.81
CA ILE A 272 36.85 5.71 -8.57
C ILE A 272 38.19 5.23 -9.13
N THR A 273 38.55 3.97 -8.87
CA THR A 273 39.78 3.37 -9.36
C THR A 273 39.80 3.33 -10.89
N ARG A 274 38.68 2.96 -11.53
CA ARG A 274 38.54 2.95 -12.99
C ARG A 274 38.67 4.36 -13.57
N LYS A 275 38.02 5.37 -12.99
CA LYS A 275 38.16 6.77 -13.40
C LYS A 275 39.60 7.27 -13.25
N ALA A 276 40.27 6.92 -12.15
CA ALA A 276 41.68 7.26 -11.95
C ALA A 276 42.60 6.61 -12.99
N ILE A 277 42.34 5.35 -13.36
CA ILE A 277 43.07 4.66 -14.44
C ILE A 277 42.81 5.33 -15.79
N ASP A 278 41.55 5.66 -16.10
CA ASP A 278 41.19 6.34 -17.36
C ASP A 278 41.84 7.72 -17.46
N ASP A 279 41.87 8.49 -16.37
CA ASP A 279 42.55 9.80 -16.31
C ASP A 279 44.08 9.65 -16.39
N ALA A 280 44.67 8.62 -15.76
CA ALA A 280 46.08 8.31 -15.90
C ALA A 280 46.44 7.93 -17.35
N ASN A 281 45.61 7.12 -18.01
CA ASN A 281 45.76 6.74 -19.41
C ASN A 281 45.66 7.96 -20.35
N ARG A 282 44.73 8.88 -20.11
CA ARG A 282 44.63 10.14 -20.86
C ARG A 282 45.87 11.00 -20.71
N ARG A 283 46.44 11.09 -19.49
CA ARG A 283 47.68 11.83 -19.23
C ARG A 283 48.87 11.17 -19.92
N LEU A 284 48.99 9.85 -19.87
CA LEU A 284 50.03 9.11 -20.58
C LEU A 284 49.94 9.32 -22.09
N GLN A 285 48.74 9.24 -22.67
CA GLN A 285 48.52 9.52 -24.09
C GLN A 285 48.96 10.94 -24.47
N ALA A 286 48.61 11.94 -23.65
CA ALA A 286 49.01 13.33 -23.87
C ALA A 286 50.54 13.53 -23.78
N ILE A 287 51.22 12.79 -22.90
CA ILE A 287 52.69 12.81 -22.79
C ILE A 287 53.31 12.17 -24.03
N THR A 288 52.86 10.97 -24.45
CA THR A 288 53.37 10.31 -25.65
C THR A 288 53.16 11.15 -26.91
N GLN A 289 52.03 11.86 -27.05
CA GLN A 289 51.80 12.76 -28.17
C GLN A 289 52.78 13.94 -28.18
N LYS A 290 53.06 14.54 -27.01
CA LYS A 290 54.07 15.61 -26.88
C LYS A 290 55.48 15.11 -27.18
N GLU A 291 55.83 13.90 -26.76
CA GLU A 291 57.13 13.29 -27.06
C GLU A 291 57.30 12.98 -28.55
N GLU A 292 56.25 12.52 -29.22
CA GLU A 292 56.27 12.33 -30.68
C GLU A 292 56.39 13.65 -31.45
N GLU A 293 55.74 14.72 -31.00
CA GLU A 293 55.90 16.06 -31.56
C GLU A 293 57.32 16.61 -31.38
N LEU A 294 57.90 16.42 -30.19
CA LEU A 294 59.29 16.77 -29.91
C LEU A 294 60.27 16.00 -30.79
N ARG A 295 60.08 14.68 -30.95
CA ARG A 295 60.90 13.87 -31.87
C ARG A 295 60.78 14.31 -33.32
N LYS A 296 59.59 14.69 -33.79
CA LYS A 296 59.39 15.23 -35.14
C LYS A 296 60.06 16.60 -35.35
N LEU A 297 60.20 17.39 -34.29
CA LEU A 297 60.92 18.67 -34.31
C LEU A 297 62.44 18.46 -34.29
N GLU A 298 62.93 17.48 -33.53
CA GLU A 298 64.35 17.10 -33.51
C GLU A 298 64.81 16.44 -34.81
N SER A 299 63.97 15.63 -35.47
CA SER A 299 64.28 15.03 -36.78
C SER A 299 64.23 15.98 -37.97
N LYS A 300 63.84 17.25 -37.74
CA LYS A 300 63.79 18.33 -38.74
C LYS A 300 64.92 19.35 -38.60
N LYS A 301 65.79 19.19 -37.60
CA LYS A 301 67.09 19.88 -37.52
C LYS A 301 68.17 19.04 -38.18
#